data_AF-A0A7X7VXQ8-F1
#
_entry.id   AF-A0A7X7VXQ8-F1
#
_cell.length_a   1.000
_cell.length_b   1.000
_cell.length_c   1.000
_cell.angle_alpha   90.00
_cell.angle_beta   90.00
_cell.angle_gamma   90.00
#
_symmetry.space_group_name_H-M   'P 1'
#
loop_
_entity.id
_entity.type
_entity.pdbx_description
1 polymer ?
#
loop_
_entity_poly.entity_id
_entity_poly.type
_entity_poly.pdbx_seq_one_letter_code
_entity_poly.pdbx_strand_id
1 'polypeptide(L)' 'MRYQEDFTGTKAEFADFIKKVVPELFAGRLTVEGKTISIPSDVELDYKIKYDEDAEGGSVSIKVSWENPNLDLEIEEEEE' A
#
# COMPACT_ATOMS: atom_id res chain seq x y z
N MET A 1 -11.34 -0.79 -8.36
CA MET A 1 -10.67 -2.10 -8.55
C MET A 1 -9.73 -2.33 -7.37
N ARG A 2 -9.55 -3.58 -6.93
CA ARG A 2 -8.63 -3.97 -5.84
C ARG A 2 -7.54 -4.83 -6.46
N TYR A 3 -6.28 -4.46 -6.22
CA TYR A 3 -5.11 -5.20 -6.71
C TYR A 3 -4.42 -5.89 -5.53
N GLN A 4 -4.07 -7.17 -5.66
CA GLN A 4 -3.51 -7.96 -4.55
C GLN A 4 -2.62 -9.11 -5.07
N GLU A 5 -1.53 -9.38 -4.35
CA GLU A 5 -0.70 -10.57 -4.51
C GLU A 5 -0.55 -11.26 -3.15
N ASP A 6 -0.71 -12.58 -3.13
CA ASP A 6 -0.66 -13.40 -1.91
C ASP A 6 0.62 -14.25 -1.90
N PHE A 7 1.33 -14.24 -0.78
CA PHE A 7 2.57 -14.99 -0.59
C PHE A 7 2.51 -15.80 0.71
N THR A 8 3.05 -17.01 0.68
CA THR A 8 3.22 -17.87 1.85
C THR A 8 4.67 -18.29 1.93
N GLY A 9 5.29 -18.14 3.11
CA GLY A 9 6.69 -18.47 3.30
C GLY A 9 7.13 -18.40 4.76
N THR A 10 8.42 -18.63 4.98
CA THR A 10 9.06 -18.54 6.29
C THR A 10 9.27 -17.08 6.72
N LYS A 11 9.58 -16.88 8.01
CA LYS A 11 9.95 -15.56 8.55
C LYS A 11 11.14 -14.91 7.82
N ALA A 12 12.10 -15.72 7.33
CA ALA A 12 13.25 -15.22 6.59
C ALA A 12 12.84 -14.70 5.21
N GLU A 13 12.06 -15.48 4.47
CA GLU A 13 11.53 -15.08 3.15
C GLU A 13 10.66 -13.83 3.26
N PHE A 14 9.82 -13.73 4.29
CA PHE A 14 9.06 -12.50 4.57
C PHE A 14 9.97 -11.30 4.85
N ALA A 15 11.03 -11.46 5.64
CA ALA A 15 11.96 -10.37 5.93
C ALA A 15 12.68 -9.87 4.66
N ASP A 16 13.10 -10.78 3.77
CA ASP A 16 13.72 -10.42 2.50
C ASP A 16 12.72 -9.77 1.53
N PHE A 17 11.48 -10.25 1.52
CA PHE A 17 10.39 -9.60 0.79
C PHE A 17 10.18 -8.14 1.24
N ILE A 18 10.07 -7.89 2.55
CA ILE A 18 9.91 -6.53 3.09
C ILE A 18 11.09 -5.62 2.75
N LYS A 19 12.32 -6.13 2.86
CA LYS A 19 13.54 -5.38 2.50
C LYS A 19 13.59 -5.00 1.01
N LYS A 20 12.86 -5.70 0.15
CA LYS A 20 12.74 -5.36 -1.27
C LYS A 20 11.57 -4.40 -1.52
N VAL A 21 10.38 -4.78 -1.07
CA VAL A 21 9.12 -4.12 -1.41
C VAL A 21 9.03 -2.70 -0.85
N VAL A 22 9.46 -2.49 0.40
CA VAL A 22 9.34 -1.17 1.02
C VAL A 22 10.23 -0.14 0.31
N PRO A 23 11.52 -0.42 0.02
CA PRO A 23 12.32 0.48 -0.81
C PRO A 23 11.77 0.69 -2.23
N GLU A 24 11.24 -0.35 -2.87
CA GLU A 24 10.64 -0.23 -4.22
C GLU A 24 9.40 0.67 -4.21
N LEU A 25 8.58 0.63 -3.14
CA LEU A 25 7.43 1.50 -2.95
C LEU A 25 7.86 2.97 -2.90
N PHE A 26 8.81 3.31 -2.02
CA PHE A 26 9.28 4.69 -1.89
C PHE A 26 10.12 5.17 -3.08
N ALA A 27 10.67 4.26 -3.87
CA ALA A 27 11.30 4.58 -5.15
C ALA A 27 10.29 4.76 -6.31
N GLY A 28 8.98 4.54 -6.08
CA GLY A 28 7.95 4.63 -7.12
C GLY A 28 8.05 3.54 -8.19
N ARG A 29 8.62 2.37 -7.85
CA ARG A 29 8.85 1.25 -8.79
C ARG A 29 8.11 -0.03 -8.41
N LEU A 30 7.46 -0.07 -7.24
CA LEU A 30 6.66 -1.22 -6.84
C LEU A 30 5.42 -1.33 -7.73
N THR A 31 5.24 -2.50 -8.34
CA THR A 31 4.07 -2.85 -9.14
C THR A 31 3.30 -3.98 -8.47
N VAL A 32 1.97 -3.88 -8.42
CA VAL A 32 1.08 -4.98 -8.00
C VAL A 32 0.13 -5.27 -9.16
N GLU A 33 0.09 -6.51 -9.63
CA GLU A 33 -0.70 -6.94 -10.80
C GLU A 33 -0.52 -6.02 -12.02
N GLY A 34 0.71 -5.57 -12.27
CA GLY A 34 1.07 -4.68 -13.37
C GLY A 34 0.76 -3.19 -13.15
N LYS A 35 0.17 -2.80 -12.01
CA LYS A 35 -0.08 -1.41 -11.65
C LYS A 35 1.00 -0.87 -10.71
N THR A 36 1.70 0.18 -11.14
CA THR A 36 2.67 0.90 -10.29
C THR A 36 1.95 1.65 -9.18
N ILE A 37 2.42 1.49 -7.94
CA ILE A 37 1.94 2.24 -6.79
C ILE A 37 2.71 3.57 -6.72
N SER A 38 1.98 4.69 -6.65
CA SER A 38 2.53 6.03 -6.48
C SER A 38 1.87 6.69 -5.28
N ILE A 39 2.65 7.01 -4.25
CA ILE A 39 2.20 7.77 -3.08
C ILE A 39 2.43 9.25 -3.40
N PRO A 40 1.41 10.12 -3.33
CA PRO A 40 1.57 11.54 -3.59
C PRO A 40 2.45 12.21 -2.52
N SER A 41 3.28 13.17 -2.93
CA SER A 41 4.15 13.95 -2.05
C SER A 41 3.44 15.09 -1.31
N ASP A 42 2.30 15.52 -1.85
CA ASP A 42 1.66 16.80 -1.50
C ASP A 42 0.31 16.61 -0.81
N VAL A 43 0.06 15.42 -0.24
CA VAL A 43 -1.16 15.09 0.52
C VAL A 43 -0.79 14.52 1.88
N GLU A 44 -1.71 14.64 2.83
CA GLU A 44 -1.60 13.95 4.11
C GLU A 44 -1.79 12.43 3.92
N LEU A 45 -1.03 11.64 4.70
CA LEU A 45 -1.11 10.19 4.66
C LEU A 45 -1.74 9.67 5.95
N ASP A 46 -2.78 8.86 5.81
CA ASP A 46 -3.38 8.10 6.90
C ASP A 46 -2.68 6.74 7.03
N TYR A 47 -1.90 6.55 8.09
CA TYR A 47 -1.20 5.29 8.35
C TYR A 47 -1.63 4.64 9.66
N LYS A 48 -1.71 3.30 9.65
CA LYS A 48 -2.12 2.49 10.80
C LYS A 48 -1.38 1.16 10.84
N ILE A 49 -0.96 0.77 12.04
CA ILE A 49 -0.48 -0.57 12.34
C ILE A 49 -1.52 -1.26 13.23
N LYS A 50 -1.90 -2.49 12.87
CA LYS A 50 -2.75 -3.35 13.70
C LYS A 50 -2.00 -4.64 14.02
N TYR A 51 -2.18 -5.11 15.25
CA TYR A 51 -1.72 -6.41 15.71
C TYR A 51 -2.89 -7.11 16.40
N ASP A 52 -3.18 -8.33 15.99
CA ASP A 52 -4.24 -9.18 16.52
C ASP A 52 -3.61 -10.55 16.84
N GLU A 53 -3.84 -11.07 18.04
CA GLU A 53 -3.29 -12.35 18.51
C GLU A 53 -4.37 -13.11 19.29
N ASP A 54 -4.49 -14.40 19.01
CA ASP A 54 -5.39 -15.34 19.68
C ASP A 54 -4.75 -16.73 19.83
N ALA A 55 -5.56 -17.72 20.23
CA ALA A 55 -5.10 -19.08 20.46
C ALA A 55 -4.64 -19.82 19.18
N GLU A 56 -5.05 -19.35 18.00
CA GLU A 56 -4.74 -19.96 16.70
C GLU A 56 -3.52 -19.29 16.04
N GLY A 57 -3.16 -18.07 16.46
CA GLY A 57 -1.94 -17.41 16.03
C GLY A 57 -1.99 -15.89 16.16
N GLY A 58 -1.20 -15.21 15.32
CA GLY A 58 -1.13 -13.75 15.30
C GLY A 58 -1.07 -13.19 13.89
N SER A 59 -1.55 -11.96 13.73
CA SER A 59 -1.49 -11.22 12.47
C SER A 59 -1.03 -9.79 12.73
N VAL A 60 -0.24 -9.26 11.78
CA VAL A 60 0.17 -7.86 11.76
C VAL A 60 -0.20 -7.26 10.42
N SER A 61 -0.80 -6.08 10.43
CA SER A 61 -1.17 -5.33 9.24
C SER A 61 -0.64 -3.91 9.32
N ILE A 62 0.07 -3.48 8.27
CA ILE A 62 0.51 -2.10 8.09
C ILE A 62 -0.29 -1.55 6.91
N LYS A 63 -1.10 -0.51 7.15
CA LYS A 63 -1.91 0.15 6.12
C LYS A 63 -1.50 1.60 6.01
N VAL A 64 -1.37 2.08 4.77
CA VAL A 64 -1.26 3.50 4.41
C VAL A 64 -2.36 3.81 3.40
N SER A 65 -3.02 4.96 3.55
CA SER A 65 -4.08 5.46 2.66
C SER A 65 -3.85 6.94 2.41
N TRP A 66 -4.32 7.45 1.27
CA TRP A 66 -4.27 8.85 0.91
C TRP A 66 -5.45 9.18 0.01
N GLU A 67 -5.83 10.46 -0.01
CA GLU A 67 -6.84 10.97 -0.93
C GLU A 67 -6.24 11.12 -2.34
N ASN A 68 -7.09 11.03 -3.37
CA ASN A 68 -6.66 11.24 -4.74
C ASN A 68 -6.59 12.76 -4.99
N PRO A 69 -5.38 13.37 -5.11
CA PRO A 69 -5.26 14.82 -5.29
C PRO A 69 -5.83 15.33 -6.61
N ASN A 70 -6.07 14.44 -7.58
CA ASN A 70 -6.67 14.81 -8.86
C ASN A 70 -8.20 14.72 -8.87
N LEU A 71 -8.83 14.19 -7.81
CA LEU A 71 -10.27 14.03 -7.75
C LEU A 71 -11.00 15.38 -7.73
N ASP A 72 -10.45 16.40 -7.08
CA ASP A 72 -11.01 17.76 -7.05
C ASP A 72 -10.92 18.48 -8.41
N LEU A 73 -9.93 18.15 -9.24
CA LEU A 73 -9.74 18.77 -10.57
C LEU A 73 -10.72 18.21 -11.61
N GLU A 74 -11.07 16.91 -11.53
CA GLU A 74 -12.01 16.29 -12.46
C GLU A 74 -13.47 16.77 -12.25
N ILE A 75 -13.82 17.28 -11.06
CA ILE A 75 -15.17 17.77 -10.74
C ILE A 75 -15.41 19.16 -11.34
N GLU A 76 -14.38 20.01 -11.47
CA GLU A 76 -14.50 21.35 -12.08
C GLU A 76 -14.62 21.31 -13.61
N GLU A 77 -14.09 20.27 -14.29
CA GLU A 77 -14.13 20.16 -15.75
C GLU A 77 -15.43 19.54 -16.33
N GLU A 78 -16.28 18.92 -15.50
CA GLU A 78 -17.57 18.33 -15.95
C GLU A 78 -18.77 19.32 -15.90
N GLU A 79 -18.60 20.54 -15.40
CA GLU A 79 -19.67 21.57 -15.30
C GLU A 79 -19.71 22.63 -16.45
N GLU A 80 -18.94 22.47 -17.54
CA GLU A 80 -19.04 23.31 -18.77
C GLU A 80 -19.84 22.70 -19.94
#